data_AF-A0A352B8J9-F1
#
_entry.id   AF-A0A352B8J9-F1
#
_cell.length_a   1.000
_cell.length_b   1.000
_cell.length_c   1.000
_cell.angle_alpha   90.00
_cell.angle_beta   90.00
_cell.angle_gamma   90.00
#
_symmetry.space_group_name_H-M   'P 1'
#
loop_
_entity.id
_entity.type
_entity.pdbx_description
1 polymer ?
#
loop_
_entity_poly.entity_id
_entity_poly.type
_entity_poly.pdbx_seq_one_letter_code
_entity_poly.pdbx_strand_id
1 'polypeptide(L)'
;NDEREQTLNQLLVEMDGFDNEKGLILLAATNRPDVLDPALLRPGRFDRQVVVDKPDMKGREAILRIHAKNVKVDPEVDFGGLALATSGLAGADLANIVNEAALLAVRNGRKQVIMGDFDEAIEKTLIGLQKKSRVVKEKERHIVAYHETGHALVAAFTPGSDPVHKITIIPRGVGALGYTLHRSEDESFLKSRSELIGEVDVLLGGRAAEDVVFGEISTGASNDISRATAIIKSMITDYGMSDRFKNVTLGKSGRGYGGPQEPELVREFSEDTQKYIDDEIARVMDERYRHVIAFLKGHRDLLEYVAKRLLEKETVDGKEFEEIIKAEGHCNELTAEAGKKADEERYINASALIEAGEKTASKSAKKSSDSSDAPKQRRGRKPKSEEK
;
A
#
# COMPACT_ATOMS: atom_id res chain seq x y z
N ASN A 1 -11.67 0.73 45.47
CA ASN A 1 -10.29 1.21 45.69
C ASN A 1 -9.65 0.59 46.91
N ASP A 2 -10.35 0.50 48.05
CA ASP A 2 -9.78 -0.03 49.31
C ASP A 2 -9.17 -1.45 49.20
N GLU A 3 -9.86 -2.41 48.56
CA GLU A 3 -9.33 -3.79 48.42
C GLU A 3 -8.07 -3.88 47.54
N ARG A 4 -7.98 -3.07 46.49
CA ARG A 4 -6.81 -3.04 45.58
C ARG A 4 -5.60 -2.47 46.30
N GLU A 5 -5.80 -1.41 47.07
CA GLU A 5 -4.74 -0.77 47.86
C GLU A 5 -4.30 -1.67 49.02
N GLN A 6 -5.23 -2.33 49.71
CA GLN A 6 -4.91 -3.30 50.76
C GLN A 6 -4.09 -4.48 50.22
N THR A 7 -4.50 -5.04 49.08
CA THR A 7 -3.77 -6.14 48.44
C THR A 7 -2.37 -5.71 47.99
N LEU A 8 -2.26 -4.51 47.42
CA LEU A 8 -0.97 -3.94 47.01
C LEU A 8 -0.06 -3.70 48.22
N ASN A 9 -0.58 -3.09 49.28
CA ASN A 9 0.18 -2.83 50.50
C ASN A 9 0.65 -4.13 51.16
N GLN A 10 -0.19 -5.17 51.19
CA GLN A 10 0.24 -6.48 51.67
C GLN A 10 1.38 -7.04 50.83
N LEU A 11 1.28 -6.98 49.50
CA LEU A 11 2.36 -7.42 48.61
C LEU A 11 3.67 -6.66 48.90
N LEU A 12 3.60 -5.33 49.11
CA LEU A 12 4.77 -4.51 49.43
C LEU A 12 5.40 -4.88 50.78
N VAL A 13 4.58 -5.15 51.80
CA VAL A 13 5.06 -5.57 53.13
C VAL A 13 5.75 -6.93 53.06
N GLU A 14 5.18 -7.88 52.32
CA GLU A 14 5.84 -9.18 52.11
C GLU A 14 7.16 -9.00 51.36
N MET A 15 7.18 -8.19 50.29
CA MET A 15 8.38 -7.92 49.50
C MET A 15 9.52 -7.30 50.31
N ASP A 16 9.22 -6.33 51.19
CA ASP A 16 10.21 -5.68 52.06
C ASP A 16 10.63 -6.57 53.25
N GLY A 17 9.79 -7.55 53.62
CA GLY A 17 10.01 -8.46 54.74
C GLY A 17 10.88 -9.69 54.43
N PHE A 18 11.30 -9.87 53.17
CA PHE A 18 12.10 -11.04 52.77
C PHE A 18 13.59 -10.89 53.08
N ASP A 19 14.15 -11.97 53.64
CA ASP A 19 15.59 -12.14 53.78
C ASP A 19 16.18 -12.78 52.51
N ASN A 20 17.19 -12.13 51.91
CA ASN A 20 17.84 -12.56 50.68
C ASN A 20 18.57 -13.91 50.81
N GLU A 21 18.79 -14.41 52.02
CA GLU A 21 19.44 -15.70 52.27
C GLU A 21 18.65 -16.92 51.75
N LYS A 22 17.34 -16.77 51.50
CA LYS A 22 16.45 -17.89 51.09
C LYS A 22 16.44 -18.19 49.58
N GLY A 23 17.18 -17.43 48.76
CA GLY A 23 17.29 -17.70 47.32
C GLY A 23 15.96 -17.61 46.54
N LEU A 24 14.98 -16.86 47.05
CA LEU A 24 13.68 -16.64 46.41
C LEU A 24 13.79 -15.53 45.35
N ILE A 25 13.29 -15.78 44.14
CA ILE A 25 13.23 -14.79 43.05
C ILE A 25 11.77 -14.56 42.69
N LEU A 26 11.31 -13.31 42.77
CA LEU A 26 9.96 -12.92 42.36
C LEU A 26 9.97 -12.38 40.93
N LEU A 27 9.13 -12.96 40.07
CA LEU A 27 8.95 -12.54 38.68
C LEU A 27 7.51 -12.07 38.46
N ALA A 28 7.34 -11.00 37.69
CA ALA A 28 6.05 -10.47 37.26
C ALA A 28 6.11 -10.03 35.79
N ALA A 29 4.96 -10.01 35.12
CA ALA A 29 4.82 -9.55 33.75
C ALA A 29 3.65 -8.59 33.62
N THR A 30 3.81 -7.51 32.85
CA THR A 30 2.75 -6.55 32.54
C THR A 30 2.91 -6.01 31.13
N ASN A 31 1.79 -5.77 30.44
CA ASN A 31 1.76 -5.04 29.17
C ASN A 31 1.59 -3.52 29.38
N ARG A 32 1.39 -3.08 30.63
CA ARG A 32 1.16 -1.68 31.01
C ARG A 32 2.05 -1.29 32.18
N PRO A 33 3.36 -1.08 31.96
CA PRO A 33 4.26 -0.62 33.01
C PRO A 33 3.93 0.81 33.49
N ASP A 34 3.27 1.60 32.66
CA ASP A 34 2.85 2.99 32.89
C ASP A 34 1.81 3.16 34.01
N VAL A 35 0.95 2.15 34.23
CA VAL A 35 -0.10 2.19 35.26
C VAL A 35 0.29 1.50 36.56
N LEU A 36 1.52 1.00 36.66
CA LEU A 36 2.01 0.40 37.88
C LEU A 36 2.23 1.47 38.95
N ASP A 37 1.97 1.11 40.20
CA ASP A 37 2.34 1.96 41.33
C ASP A 37 3.87 2.12 41.36
N PRO A 38 4.42 3.34 41.34
CA PRO A 38 5.86 3.57 41.42
C PRO A 38 6.53 2.94 42.64
N ALA A 39 5.78 2.66 43.71
CA ALA A 39 6.26 1.95 44.89
C ALA A 39 6.73 0.53 44.56
N LEU A 40 6.13 -0.16 43.59
CA LEU A 40 6.55 -1.50 43.16
C LEU A 40 7.93 -1.50 42.48
N LEU A 41 8.30 -0.39 41.85
CA LEU A 41 9.52 -0.26 41.03
C LEU A 41 10.73 0.26 41.83
N ARG A 42 10.60 0.39 43.16
CA ARG A 42 11.69 0.86 44.02
C ARG A 42 12.72 -0.25 44.26
N PRO A 43 13.99 0.10 44.55
CA PRO A 43 15.02 -0.87 44.92
C PRO A 43 14.57 -1.79 46.08
N GLY A 44 14.88 -3.08 45.98
CA GLY A 44 14.42 -4.11 46.93
C GLY A 44 13.08 -4.75 46.58
N ARG A 45 12.39 -4.26 45.55
CA ARG A 45 11.12 -4.81 45.05
C ARG A 45 11.27 -5.31 43.61
N PHE A 46 10.53 -4.75 42.64
CA PHE A 46 10.78 -4.99 41.21
C PHE A 46 11.79 -3.98 40.68
N ASP A 47 13.03 -4.12 41.14
CA ASP A 47 14.14 -3.23 40.81
C ASP A 47 14.80 -3.54 39.44
N ARG A 48 14.56 -4.75 38.91
CA ARG A 48 14.98 -5.18 37.57
C ARG A 48 13.81 -5.29 36.63
N GLN A 49 13.90 -4.55 35.52
CA GLN A 49 12.97 -4.63 34.41
C GLN A 49 13.67 -5.22 33.21
N VAL A 50 13.11 -6.31 32.69
CA VAL A 50 13.55 -6.94 31.44
C VAL A 50 12.44 -6.69 30.42
N VAL A 51 12.72 -5.86 29.44
CA VAL A 51 11.79 -5.60 28.35
C VAL A 51 11.86 -6.78 27.38
N VAL A 52 10.72 -7.39 27.12
CA VAL A 52 10.57 -8.45 26.13
C VAL A 52 9.86 -7.86 24.92
N ASP A 53 10.64 -7.42 23.94
CA ASP A 53 10.11 -6.87 22.70
C ASP A 53 9.52 -7.97 21.81
N LYS A 54 8.75 -7.54 20.81
CA LYS A 54 8.29 -8.44 19.76
C LYS A 54 9.50 -9.07 19.04
N PRO A 55 9.40 -10.34 18.62
CA PRO A 55 10.50 -11.01 17.94
C PRO A 55 10.84 -10.34 16.60
N ASP A 56 12.14 -10.24 16.34
CA ASP A 56 12.67 -9.89 15.02
C ASP A 56 12.45 -11.03 14.02
N MET A 57 12.77 -10.78 12.74
CA MET A 57 12.62 -11.77 11.67
C MET A 57 13.21 -13.15 12.02
N LYS A 58 14.46 -13.19 12.53
CA LYS A 58 15.13 -14.46 12.91
C LYS A 58 14.46 -15.11 14.12
N GLY A 59 14.03 -14.32 15.09
CA GLY A 59 13.27 -14.76 16.25
C GLY A 59 11.93 -15.37 15.84
N ARG A 60 11.21 -14.77 14.89
CA ARG A 60 9.95 -15.32 14.37
C ARG A 60 10.16 -16.65 13.67
N GLU A 61 11.18 -16.76 12.82
CA GLU A 61 11.54 -18.04 12.18
C GLU A 61 11.85 -19.12 13.22
N ALA A 62 12.63 -18.78 14.25
CA ALA A 62 12.98 -19.70 15.33
C ALA A 62 11.73 -20.13 16.12
N ILE A 63 10.83 -19.20 16.46
CA ILE A 63 9.58 -19.47 17.16
C ILE A 63 8.68 -20.39 16.32
N LEU A 64 8.49 -20.09 15.03
CA LEU A 64 7.72 -20.93 14.11
C LEU A 64 8.30 -22.35 14.06
N ARG A 65 9.62 -22.50 13.92
CA ARG A 65 10.29 -23.80 13.94
C ARG A 65 10.11 -24.53 15.27
N ILE A 66 10.16 -23.84 16.41
CA ILE A 66 9.95 -24.43 17.75
C ILE A 66 8.53 -25.01 17.84
N HIS A 67 7.52 -24.24 17.46
CA HIS A 67 6.13 -24.69 17.50
C HIS A 67 5.82 -25.76 16.44
N ALA A 68 6.54 -25.76 15.32
CA ALA A 68 6.42 -26.78 14.28
C ALA A 68 7.04 -28.14 14.65
N LYS A 69 7.90 -28.23 15.68
CA LYS A 69 8.59 -29.50 16.04
C LYS A 69 7.65 -30.69 16.26
N ASN A 70 6.46 -30.43 16.82
CA ASN A 70 5.48 -31.48 17.14
C ASN A 70 4.44 -31.69 16.02
N VAL A 71 4.58 -30.97 14.90
CA VAL A 71 3.69 -31.03 13.76
C VAL A 71 4.42 -31.70 12.59
N LYS A 72 3.74 -32.57 11.85
CA LYS A 72 4.31 -33.14 10.62
C LYS A 72 4.21 -32.09 9.52
N VAL A 73 5.31 -31.40 9.26
CA VAL A 73 5.41 -30.36 8.23
C VAL A 73 6.11 -30.93 7.00
N ASP A 74 5.63 -30.54 5.83
CA ASP A 74 6.24 -30.88 4.55
C ASP A 74 7.65 -30.26 4.44
N PRO A 75 8.68 -31.00 3.96
CA PRO A 75 10.04 -30.46 3.80
C PRO A 75 10.16 -29.24 2.90
N GLU A 76 9.19 -29.00 2.01
CA GLU A 76 9.18 -27.84 1.10
C GLU A 76 8.70 -26.54 1.78
N VAL A 77 8.29 -26.58 3.05
CA VAL A 77 7.84 -25.38 3.78
C VAL A 77 9.01 -24.43 4.07
N ASP A 78 8.91 -23.22 3.56
CA ASP A 78 9.87 -22.14 3.79
C ASP A 78 9.48 -21.29 5.01
N PHE A 79 10.06 -21.63 6.17
CA PHE A 79 9.89 -20.84 7.40
C PHE A 79 10.46 -19.43 7.31
N GLY A 80 11.44 -19.17 6.44
CA GLY A 80 11.96 -17.84 6.19
C GLY A 80 10.89 -16.96 5.54
N GLY A 81 10.26 -17.44 4.47
CA GLY A 81 9.12 -16.77 3.85
C GLY A 81 7.95 -16.52 4.82
N LEU A 82 7.63 -17.50 5.68
CA LEU A 82 6.59 -17.35 6.71
C LEU A 82 6.93 -16.29 7.76
N ALA A 83 8.19 -16.21 8.20
CA ALA A 83 8.64 -15.20 9.14
C ALA A 83 8.52 -13.77 8.56
N LEU A 84 8.67 -13.63 7.24
CA LEU A 84 8.52 -12.35 6.53
C LEU A 84 7.04 -11.95 6.47
N ALA A 85 6.17 -12.89 6.10
CA ALA A 85 4.72 -12.69 6.02
C ALA A 85 4.05 -12.45 7.39
N THR A 86 4.75 -12.72 8.49
CA THR A 86 4.26 -12.56 9.87
C THR A 86 4.93 -11.41 10.61
N SER A 87 5.43 -10.40 9.88
CA SER A 87 6.02 -9.20 10.47
C SER A 87 5.08 -8.54 11.49
N GLY A 88 5.66 -8.12 12.62
CA GLY A 88 4.93 -7.46 13.70
C GLY A 88 4.09 -8.38 14.61
N LEU A 89 4.04 -9.69 14.33
CA LEU A 89 3.34 -10.66 15.17
C LEU A 89 4.15 -11.07 16.41
N ALA A 90 3.44 -11.33 17.51
CA ALA A 90 4.04 -11.82 18.75
C ALA A 90 4.21 -13.34 18.73
N GLY A 91 5.01 -13.89 19.65
CA GLY A 91 5.25 -15.34 19.72
C GLY A 91 3.97 -16.17 19.89
N ALA A 92 2.98 -15.64 20.62
CA ALA A 92 1.68 -16.29 20.77
C ALA A 92 0.90 -16.38 19.45
N ASP A 93 0.97 -15.34 18.61
CA ASP A 93 0.31 -15.33 17.30
C ASP A 93 0.94 -16.36 16.36
N LEU A 94 2.27 -16.47 16.37
CA LEU A 94 3.01 -17.46 15.59
C LEU A 94 2.69 -18.90 16.02
N ALA A 95 2.60 -19.14 17.33
CA ALA A 95 2.16 -20.43 17.86
C ALA A 95 0.75 -20.78 17.39
N ASN A 96 -0.15 -19.79 17.38
CA ASN A 96 -1.51 -19.97 16.89
C ASN A 96 -1.54 -20.28 15.38
N ILE A 97 -0.72 -19.61 14.57
CA ILE A 97 -0.59 -19.87 13.12
C ILE A 97 -0.19 -21.32 12.86
N VAL A 98 0.80 -21.85 13.58
CA VAL A 98 1.23 -23.26 13.42
C VAL A 98 0.10 -24.22 13.78
N ASN A 99 -0.64 -23.95 14.86
CA ASN A 99 -1.77 -24.77 15.27
C ASN A 99 -2.91 -24.73 14.24
N GLU A 100 -3.22 -23.55 13.71
CA GLU A 100 -4.25 -23.37 12.68
C GLU A 100 -3.88 -24.07 11.36
N ALA A 101 -2.62 -23.99 10.94
CA ALA A 101 -2.12 -24.72 9.77
C ALA A 101 -2.27 -26.24 9.95
N ALA A 102 -1.98 -26.76 11.15
CA ALA A 102 -2.19 -28.17 11.47
C ALA A 102 -3.67 -28.58 11.42
N LEU A 103 -4.57 -27.75 11.96
CA LEU A 103 -6.02 -27.99 11.90
C LEU A 103 -6.54 -27.97 10.46
N LEU A 104 -6.04 -27.06 9.62
CA LEU A 104 -6.39 -26.99 8.20
C LEU A 104 -5.94 -28.24 7.43
N ALA A 105 -4.71 -28.71 7.68
CA ALA A 105 -4.21 -29.95 7.09
C ALA A 105 -5.10 -31.15 7.45
N VAL A 106 -5.44 -31.30 8.74
CA VAL A 106 -6.34 -32.38 9.21
C VAL A 106 -7.72 -32.28 8.58
N ARG A 107 -8.30 -31.07 8.53
CA ARG A 107 -9.61 -30.83 7.92
C ARG A 107 -9.63 -31.17 6.43
N ASN A 108 -8.52 -30.97 5.73
CA ASN A 108 -8.35 -31.32 4.33
C ASN A 108 -7.93 -32.80 4.13
N GLY A 109 -7.90 -33.61 5.19
CA GLY A 109 -7.54 -35.02 5.13
C GLY A 109 -6.06 -35.28 4.87
N ARG A 110 -5.18 -34.28 5.04
CA ARG A 110 -3.73 -34.41 4.83
C ARG A 110 -3.03 -34.92 6.09
N LYS A 111 -1.95 -35.67 5.88
CA LYS A 111 -1.09 -36.20 6.96
C LYS A 111 0.09 -35.29 7.30
N GLN A 112 0.37 -34.32 6.45
CA GLN A 112 1.45 -33.33 6.58
C GLN A 112 0.88 -31.94 6.28
N VAL A 113 1.41 -30.94 6.97
CA VAL A 113 1.09 -29.52 6.76
C VAL A 113 1.95 -28.99 5.63
N ILE A 114 1.32 -28.44 4.61
CA ILE A 114 2.00 -27.85 3.44
C ILE A 114 2.06 -26.32 3.54
N MET A 115 2.84 -25.67 2.68
CA MET A 115 2.97 -24.21 2.66
C MET A 115 1.61 -23.49 2.57
N GLY A 116 0.72 -23.96 1.69
CA GLY A 116 -0.61 -23.35 1.54
C GLY A 116 -1.50 -23.44 2.78
N ASP A 117 -1.27 -24.39 3.70
CA ASP A 117 -1.99 -24.43 4.98
C ASP A 117 -1.47 -23.35 5.94
N PHE A 118 -0.18 -23.01 5.88
CA PHE A 118 0.38 -21.88 6.62
C PHE A 118 -0.09 -20.53 6.05
N ASP A 119 -0.09 -20.37 4.73
CA ASP A 119 -0.57 -19.14 4.10
C ASP A 119 -2.04 -18.86 4.48
N GLU A 120 -2.89 -19.89 4.44
CA GLU A 120 -4.29 -19.80 4.86
C GLU A 120 -4.43 -19.51 6.37
N ALA A 121 -3.55 -20.07 7.21
CA ALA A 121 -3.53 -19.82 8.65
C ALA A 121 -3.10 -18.38 8.99
N ILE A 122 -2.11 -17.84 8.28
CA ILE A 122 -1.67 -16.44 8.40
C ILE A 122 -2.82 -15.51 7.99
N GLU A 123 -3.43 -15.74 6.82
CA GLU A 123 -4.57 -14.94 6.36
C GLU A 123 -5.75 -14.99 7.33
N LYS A 124 -6.05 -16.18 7.87
CA LYS A 124 -7.08 -16.34 8.90
C LYS A 124 -6.75 -15.57 10.17
N THR A 125 -5.50 -15.52 10.58
CA THR A 125 -5.06 -14.83 11.80
C THR A 125 -5.07 -13.31 11.63
N LEU A 126 -4.63 -12.81 10.48
CA LEU A 126 -4.54 -11.37 10.20
C LEU A 126 -5.89 -10.75 9.81
N ILE A 127 -6.68 -11.43 8.95
CA ILE A 127 -7.87 -10.85 8.29
C ILE A 127 -9.16 -11.51 8.81
N GLY A 128 -9.08 -12.77 9.26
CA GLY A 128 -10.21 -13.54 9.77
C GLY A 128 -10.70 -14.63 8.82
N LEU A 129 -11.80 -15.28 9.21
CA LEU A 129 -12.35 -16.44 8.50
C LEU A 129 -12.91 -16.08 7.12
N GLN A 130 -12.62 -16.93 6.13
CA GLN A 130 -13.24 -16.87 4.80
C GLN A 130 -14.74 -17.14 4.87
N LYS A 131 -15.56 -16.23 4.31
CA LYS A 131 -17.02 -16.35 4.31
C LYS A 131 -17.52 -17.03 3.03
N LYS A 132 -17.39 -18.36 2.96
CA LYS A 132 -17.85 -19.15 1.80
C LYS A 132 -19.35 -19.05 1.50
N SER A 133 -20.18 -18.71 2.49
CA SER A 133 -21.64 -18.59 2.34
C SER A 133 -22.11 -17.21 1.89
N ARG A 134 -21.24 -16.20 1.87
CA ARG A 134 -21.63 -14.84 1.47
C ARG A 134 -21.68 -14.79 -0.06
N VAL A 135 -22.89 -14.86 -0.61
CA VAL A 135 -23.13 -14.63 -2.04
C VAL A 135 -22.88 -13.15 -2.32
N VAL A 136 -21.72 -12.84 -2.90
CA VAL A 136 -21.40 -11.50 -3.39
C VAL A 136 -22.11 -11.31 -4.72
N LYS A 137 -22.86 -10.22 -4.88
CA LYS A 137 -23.54 -9.93 -6.15
C LYS A 137 -22.49 -9.67 -7.23
N GLU A 138 -22.79 -10.03 -8.47
CA GLU A 138 -21.85 -9.84 -9.59
C GLU A 138 -21.39 -8.38 -9.74
N LYS A 139 -22.29 -7.40 -9.56
CA LYS A 139 -21.95 -5.97 -9.57
C LYS A 139 -20.95 -5.61 -8.45
N GLU A 140 -21.16 -6.13 -7.23
CA GLU A 140 -20.25 -5.88 -6.10
C GLU A 140 -18.89 -6.54 -6.34
N ARG A 141 -18.88 -7.76 -6.90
CA ARG A 141 -17.65 -8.47 -7.27
C ARG A 141 -16.82 -7.70 -8.30
N HIS A 142 -17.48 -7.08 -9.29
CA HIS A 142 -16.81 -6.20 -10.24
C HIS A 142 -16.19 -5.00 -9.53
N ILE A 143 -16.96 -4.27 -8.73
CA ILE A 143 -16.45 -3.09 -8.00
C ILE A 143 -15.21 -3.44 -7.17
N VAL A 144 -15.28 -4.53 -6.40
CA VAL A 144 -14.16 -5.00 -5.56
C VAL A 144 -12.95 -5.38 -6.42
N ALA A 145 -13.12 -6.05 -7.56
CA ALA A 145 -11.99 -6.41 -8.41
C ALA A 145 -11.21 -5.20 -8.92
N TYR A 146 -11.91 -4.15 -9.36
CA TYR A 146 -11.26 -2.90 -9.78
C TYR A 146 -10.66 -2.14 -8.59
N HIS A 147 -11.32 -2.18 -7.43
CA HIS A 147 -10.81 -1.57 -6.21
C HIS A 147 -9.46 -2.19 -5.77
N GLU A 148 -9.39 -3.52 -5.65
CA GLU A 148 -8.15 -4.20 -5.27
C GLU A 148 -7.05 -4.04 -6.32
N THR A 149 -7.43 -4.05 -7.60
CA THR A 149 -6.47 -3.77 -8.68
C THR A 149 -5.91 -2.34 -8.59
N GLY A 150 -6.74 -1.37 -8.18
CA GLY A 150 -6.30 0.01 -7.94
C GLY A 150 -5.20 0.10 -6.89
N HIS A 151 -5.37 -0.56 -5.75
CA HIS A 151 -4.32 -0.63 -4.71
C HIS A 151 -3.04 -1.27 -5.25
N ALA A 152 -3.16 -2.43 -5.90
CA ALA A 152 -2.03 -3.19 -6.38
C ALA A 152 -1.21 -2.44 -7.44
N LEU A 153 -1.87 -1.78 -8.39
CA LEU A 153 -1.20 -1.00 -9.43
C LEU A 153 -0.50 0.22 -8.86
N VAL A 154 -1.16 0.99 -7.99
CA VAL A 154 -0.50 2.16 -7.41
C VAL A 154 0.71 1.74 -6.59
N ALA A 155 0.63 0.63 -5.84
CA ALA A 155 1.76 0.11 -5.07
C ALA A 155 2.93 -0.29 -5.97
N ALA A 156 2.67 -1.02 -7.06
CA ALA A 156 3.72 -1.49 -7.96
C ALA A 156 4.55 -0.38 -8.60
N PHE A 157 3.94 0.77 -8.88
CA PHE A 157 4.59 1.90 -9.54
C PHE A 157 5.04 3.01 -8.58
N THR A 158 4.74 2.89 -7.29
CA THR A 158 5.17 3.86 -6.27
C THR A 158 6.54 3.47 -5.73
N PRO A 159 7.59 4.29 -5.93
CA PRO A 159 8.92 3.98 -5.43
C PRO A 159 8.93 3.87 -3.90
N GLY A 160 9.51 2.78 -3.38
CA GLY A 160 9.58 2.52 -1.94
C GLY A 160 8.28 1.98 -1.33
N SER A 161 7.28 1.64 -2.13
CA SER A 161 6.12 0.89 -1.67
C SER A 161 6.45 -0.60 -1.52
N ASP A 162 5.82 -1.26 -0.55
CA ASP A 162 5.99 -2.68 -0.33
C ASP A 162 5.40 -3.49 -1.51
N PRO A 163 6.14 -4.50 -2.03
CA PRO A 163 5.70 -5.27 -3.18
C PRO A 163 4.41 -6.05 -2.86
N VAL A 164 3.56 -6.17 -3.87
CA VAL A 164 2.30 -6.91 -3.78
C VAL A 164 2.59 -8.40 -3.71
N HIS A 165 2.14 -9.02 -2.64
CA HIS A 165 2.26 -10.46 -2.42
C HIS A 165 1.07 -11.25 -2.96
N LYS A 166 -0.15 -10.70 -2.82
CA LYS A 166 -1.38 -11.38 -3.23
C LYS A 166 -2.54 -10.39 -3.36
N ILE A 167 -3.37 -10.58 -4.36
CA ILE A 167 -4.60 -9.80 -4.60
C ILE A 167 -5.76 -10.78 -4.61
N THR A 168 -6.82 -10.52 -3.86
CA THR A 168 -8.01 -11.39 -3.86
C THR A 168 -9.31 -10.63 -3.67
N ILE A 169 -10.36 -11.11 -4.33
CA ILE A 169 -11.74 -10.62 -4.20
C ILE A 169 -12.61 -11.54 -3.35
N ILE A 170 -11.96 -12.48 -2.64
CA ILE A 170 -12.63 -13.43 -1.78
C ILE A 170 -12.87 -12.77 -0.41
N PRO A 171 -14.13 -12.65 0.04
CA PRO A 171 -14.43 -11.96 1.29
C PRO A 171 -13.94 -12.74 2.51
N ARG A 172 -13.24 -12.04 3.41
CA ARG A 172 -12.78 -12.55 4.72
C ARG A 172 -13.24 -11.62 5.86
N GLY A 173 -13.40 -12.19 7.06
CA GLY A 173 -13.63 -11.41 8.27
C GLY A 173 -14.92 -10.57 8.27
N VAL A 174 -14.93 -9.49 9.06
CA VAL A 174 -16.03 -8.54 9.18
C VAL A 174 -15.65 -7.27 8.42
N GLY A 175 -16.13 -7.12 7.18
CA GLY A 175 -16.01 -5.88 6.42
C GLY A 175 -15.12 -5.95 5.18
N ALA A 176 -14.14 -6.87 5.11
CA ALA A 176 -13.29 -7.02 3.92
C ALA A 176 -14.03 -7.80 2.81
N LEU A 177 -14.31 -7.11 1.70
CA LEU A 177 -14.92 -7.70 0.50
C LEU A 177 -13.87 -8.23 -0.48
N GLY A 178 -12.66 -7.66 -0.43
CA GLY A 178 -11.42 -8.09 -1.06
C GLY A 178 -10.25 -7.56 -0.23
N TYR A 179 -9.03 -7.89 -0.61
CA TYR A 179 -7.83 -7.27 -0.06
C TYR A 179 -6.61 -7.47 -0.96
N THR A 180 -5.66 -6.54 -0.82
CA THR A 180 -4.32 -6.61 -1.39
C THR A 180 -3.32 -6.77 -0.25
N LEU A 181 -2.60 -7.89 -0.24
CA LEU A 181 -1.52 -8.16 0.70
C LEU A 181 -0.20 -7.65 0.13
N HIS A 182 0.50 -6.86 0.93
CA HIS A 182 1.87 -6.43 0.67
C HIS A 182 2.83 -7.27 1.52
N ARG A 183 4.04 -7.47 1.01
CA ARG A 183 5.11 -8.13 1.76
C ARG A 183 6.26 -7.15 1.92
N SER A 184 6.39 -6.57 3.10
CA SER A 184 7.52 -5.70 3.42
C SER A 184 8.81 -6.50 3.37
N GLU A 185 9.79 -6.04 2.58
CA GLU A 185 11.09 -6.71 2.46
C GLU A 185 12.05 -6.26 3.57
N ASP A 186 11.88 -5.04 4.07
CA ASP A 186 12.67 -4.45 5.14
C ASP A 186 11.78 -4.00 6.31
N GLU A 187 12.10 -4.46 7.52
CA GLU A 187 11.51 -3.93 8.76
C GLU A 187 12.21 -2.62 9.15
N SER A 188 12.08 -1.58 8.29
CA SER A 188 12.60 -0.25 8.60
C SER A 188 11.72 0.44 9.64
N PHE A 189 12.34 0.90 10.72
CA PHE A 189 11.68 1.73 11.73
C PHE A 189 11.52 3.20 11.30
N LEU A 190 12.16 3.60 10.19
CA LEU A 190 12.17 4.97 9.70
C LEU A 190 11.46 5.04 8.34
N LYS A 191 10.50 5.96 8.23
CA LYS A 191 9.82 6.29 6.97
C LYS A 191 10.10 7.74 6.59
N SER A 192 10.49 7.94 5.34
CA SER A 192 10.63 9.25 4.71
C SER A 192 9.28 9.85 4.36
N ARG A 193 9.25 11.17 4.13
CA ARG A 193 8.05 11.87 3.66
C ARG A 193 7.50 11.26 2.35
N SER A 194 8.39 10.87 1.44
CA SER A 194 8.01 10.30 0.15
C SER A 194 7.33 8.94 0.30
N GLU A 195 7.83 8.09 1.20
CA GLU A 195 7.21 6.78 1.48
C GLU A 195 5.84 6.92 2.14
N LEU A 196 5.66 7.87 3.07
CA LEU A 196 4.36 8.14 3.68
C LEU A 196 3.34 8.66 2.66
N ILE A 197 3.76 9.54 1.76
CA ILE A 197 2.91 10.01 0.65
C ILE A 197 2.60 8.85 -0.32
N GLY A 198 3.56 8.00 -0.60
CA GLY A 198 3.34 6.79 -1.41
C GLY A 198 2.33 5.84 -0.76
N GLU A 199 2.39 5.63 0.55
CA GLU A 199 1.40 4.83 1.29
C GLU A 199 0.00 5.44 1.20
N VAL A 200 -0.11 6.78 1.29
CA VAL A 200 -1.37 7.50 1.07
C VAL A 200 -1.89 7.29 -0.35
N ASP A 201 -1.03 7.35 -1.37
CA ASP A 201 -1.42 7.10 -2.75
C ASP A 201 -1.97 5.69 -2.94
N VAL A 202 -1.30 4.69 -2.38
CA VAL A 202 -1.74 3.28 -2.43
C VAL A 202 -3.12 3.15 -1.79
N LEU A 203 -3.34 3.73 -0.60
CA LEU A 203 -4.64 3.71 0.07
C LEU A 203 -5.74 4.41 -0.74
N LEU A 204 -5.41 5.43 -1.52
CA LEU A 204 -6.36 6.10 -2.41
C LEU A 204 -6.61 5.35 -3.73
N GLY A 205 -5.75 4.38 -4.07
CA GLY A 205 -5.79 3.62 -5.32
C GLY A 205 -7.13 2.92 -5.56
N GLY A 206 -7.69 2.25 -4.54
CA GLY A 206 -8.95 1.53 -4.68
C GLY A 206 -10.13 2.42 -5.04
N ARG A 207 -10.31 3.54 -4.31
CA ARG A 207 -11.37 4.51 -4.63
C ARG A 207 -11.15 5.18 -5.98
N ALA A 208 -9.91 5.55 -6.30
CA ALA A 208 -9.60 6.18 -7.58
C ALA A 208 -9.89 5.24 -8.76
N ALA A 209 -9.64 3.94 -8.62
CA ALA A 209 -9.98 2.95 -9.64
C ALA A 209 -11.50 2.85 -9.87
N GLU A 210 -12.30 2.89 -8.80
CA GLU A 210 -13.75 2.92 -8.91
C GLU A 210 -14.23 4.16 -9.69
N ASP A 211 -13.69 5.33 -9.36
CA ASP A 211 -14.05 6.60 -10.00
C ASP A 211 -13.66 6.60 -11.50
N VAL A 212 -12.47 6.11 -11.84
CA VAL A 212 -11.98 6.07 -13.23
C VAL A 212 -12.79 5.11 -14.12
N VAL A 213 -13.25 3.98 -13.57
CA VAL A 213 -13.92 2.92 -14.33
C VAL A 213 -15.43 3.09 -14.32
N PHE A 214 -16.03 3.37 -13.16
CA PHE A 214 -17.47 3.42 -12.97
C PHE A 214 -18.04 4.86 -12.92
N GLY A 215 -17.20 5.87 -12.65
CA GLY A 215 -17.66 7.25 -12.44
C GLY A 215 -18.52 7.42 -11.17
N GLU A 216 -18.53 6.41 -10.30
CA GLU A 216 -19.26 6.38 -9.04
C GLU A 216 -18.34 5.83 -7.96
N ILE A 217 -18.45 6.40 -6.75
CA ILE A 217 -17.66 6.01 -5.59
C ILE A 217 -18.50 5.18 -4.63
N SER A 218 -17.95 4.07 -4.13
CA SER A 218 -18.59 3.21 -3.14
C SER A 218 -18.26 3.62 -1.70
N THR A 219 -18.90 2.93 -0.74
CA THR A 219 -18.57 2.99 0.69
C THR A 219 -17.44 2.04 1.10
N GLY A 220 -16.92 1.23 0.17
CA GLY A 220 -15.87 0.24 0.42
C GLY A 220 -14.56 0.88 0.90
N ALA A 221 -14.21 2.03 0.33
CA ALA A 221 -12.97 2.77 0.62
C ALA A 221 -12.91 3.47 2.00
N SER A 222 -13.92 3.28 2.87
CA SER A 222 -14.01 4.02 4.15
C SER A 222 -12.80 3.80 5.07
N ASN A 223 -12.28 2.57 5.14
CA ASN A 223 -11.11 2.22 5.93
C ASN A 223 -9.84 2.87 5.35
N ASP A 224 -9.68 2.85 4.03
CA ASP A 224 -8.47 3.37 3.37
C ASP A 224 -8.40 4.90 3.49
N ILE A 225 -9.55 5.58 3.33
CA ILE A 225 -9.66 7.02 3.58
C ILE A 225 -9.30 7.35 5.04
N SER A 226 -9.79 6.56 6.00
CA SER A 226 -9.51 6.78 7.42
C SER A 226 -8.02 6.61 7.73
N ARG A 227 -7.38 5.59 7.16
CA ARG A 227 -5.93 5.34 7.30
C ARG A 227 -5.10 6.43 6.63
N ALA A 228 -5.42 6.81 5.40
CA ALA A 228 -4.75 7.89 4.68
C ALA A 228 -4.85 9.20 5.46
N THR A 229 -6.02 9.51 6.02
CA THR A 229 -6.25 10.69 6.87
C THR A 229 -5.36 10.65 8.11
N ALA A 230 -5.26 9.50 8.78
CA ALA A 230 -4.43 9.34 9.96
C ALA A 230 -2.93 9.54 9.65
N ILE A 231 -2.45 9.02 8.51
CA ILE A 231 -1.06 9.21 8.06
C ILE A 231 -0.77 10.69 7.83
N ILE A 232 -1.61 11.38 7.04
CA ILE A 232 -1.43 12.81 6.75
C ILE A 232 -1.50 13.63 8.04
N LYS A 233 -2.41 13.28 8.96
CA LYS A 233 -2.51 13.94 10.26
C LYS A 233 -1.21 13.78 11.06
N SER A 234 -0.68 12.56 11.20
CA SER A 234 0.59 12.32 11.91
C SER A 234 1.79 12.99 11.22
N MET A 235 1.79 13.08 9.89
CA MET A 235 2.80 13.86 9.16
C MET A 235 2.81 15.33 9.62
N ILE A 236 1.64 15.92 9.84
CA ILE A 236 1.50 17.32 10.27
C ILE A 236 1.76 17.47 11.77
N THR A 237 1.16 16.62 12.61
CA THR A 237 1.15 16.79 14.07
C THR A 237 2.36 16.20 14.76
N ASP A 238 2.87 15.06 14.30
CA ASP A 238 3.84 14.28 15.06
C ASP A 238 5.25 14.42 14.44
N TYR A 239 5.32 14.35 13.11
CA TYR A 239 6.58 14.33 12.37
C TYR A 239 7.05 15.70 11.89
N GLY A 240 6.24 16.75 12.04
CA GLY A 240 6.60 18.11 11.63
C GLY A 240 6.87 18.26 10.13
N MET A 241 6.16 17.50 9.29
CA MET A 241 6.29 17.46 7.83
C MET A 241 5.31 18.40 7.11
N SER A 242 4.87 19.47 7.78
CA SER A 242 4.03 20.53 7.19
C SER A 242 4.85 21.78 6.87
N ASP A 243 4.40 22.58 5.91
CA ASP A 243 5.10 23.81 5.51
C ASP A 243 5.04 24.88 6.61
N ARG A 244 3.90 24.98 7.32
CA ARG A 244 3.72 25.96 8.42
C ARG A 244 4.36 25.51 9.72
N PHE A 245 4.20 24.24 10.09
CA PHE A 245 4.74 23.65 11.32
C PHE A 245 5.86 22.67 10.99
N LYS A 246 6.96 23.21 10.50
CA LYS A 246 8.15 22.44 10.15
C LYS A 246 8.97 22.13 11.41
N ASN A 247 9.34 20.86 11.60
CA ASN A 247 10.15 20.41 12.73
C ASN A 247 9.53 20.71 14.12
N VAL A 248 8.21 20.82 14.20
CA VAL A 248 7.48 21.01 15.45
C VAL A 248 6.49 19.86 15.61
N THR A 249 6.46 19.27 16.80
CA THR A 249 5.43 18.31 17.19
C THR A 249 4.30 19.08 17.87
N LEU A 250 3.11 19.03 17.28
CA LEU A 250 1.89 19.67 17.80
C LEU A 250 1.13 18.75 18.75
N GLY A 251 1.20 17.43 18.56
CA GLY A 251 0.61 16.46 19.47
C GLY A 251 1.58 16.09 20.59
N LYS A 252 1.15 16.13 21.84
CA LYS A 252 1.80 15.32 22.86
C LYS A 252 1.42 13.87 22.59
N SER A 253 2.39 13.07 22.15
CA SER A 253 2.44 11.71 22.70
C SER A 253 2.54 11.89 24.21
N GLY A 254 1.43 11.69 24.93
CA GLY A 254 1.39 11.66 26.38
C GLY A 254 2.27 10.53 26.91
N ARG A 255 3.58 10.75 26.87
CA ARG A 255 4.61 10.08 27.65
C ARG A 255 5.46 11.16 28.28
N GLY A 256 4.79 12.00 29.08
CA GLY A 256 5.48 12.78 30.08
C GLY A 256 6.20 11.80 31.01
N TYR A 257 7.51 11.94 31.13
CA TYR A 257 8.28 11.26 32.16
C TYR A 257 7.78 11.75 33.53
N GLY A 258 7.00 10.91 34.23
CA GLY A 258 6.59 11.14 35.61
C GLY A 258 5.25 11.86 35.79
N GLY A 259 4.18 11.08 35.95
CA GLY A 259 2.94 11.54 36.56
C GLY A 259 1.71 10.73 36.14
N PRO A 260 0.83 10.32 37.08
CA PRO A 260 -0.47 9.76 36.73
C PRO A 260 -1.39 10.92 36.35
N GLN A 261 -1.59 11.16 35.06
CA GLN A 261 -2.73 11.94 34.59
C GLN A 261 -3.58 11.07 33.69
N GLU A 262 -4.88 11.06 33.98
CA GLU A 262 -5.92 10.52 33.12
C GLU A 262 -5.73 11.04 31.68
N PRO A 263 -6.15 10.29 30.65
CA PRO A 263 -6.13 10.78 29.27
C PRO A 263 -7.18 11.89 29.13
N GLU A 264 -6.81 13.07 29.58
CA GLU A 264 -7.57 14.28 29.38
C GLU A 264 -7.45 14.62 27.89
N LEU A 265 -8.60 14.69 27.20
CA LEU A 265 -8.71 15.24 25.85
C LEU A 265 -8.41 16.75 25.90
N VAL A 266 -7.16 17.10 26.23
CA VAL A 266 -6.70 18.47 26.20
C VAL A 266 -6.70 18.86 24.71
N ARG A 267 -7.51 19.86 24.34
CA ARG A 267 -7.33 20.55 23.06
C ARG A 267 -5.98 21.27 23.14
N GLU A 268 -4.95 20.67 22.56
CA GLU A 268 -3.55 21.07 22.81
C GLU A 268 -3.09 22.29 22.01
N PHE A 269 -3.89 22.73 21.02
CA PHE A 269 -3.57 23.85 20.16
C PHE A 269 -4.81 24.67 19.83
N SER A 270 -4.58 25.92 19.38
CA SER A 270 -5.66 26.89 19.13
C SER A 270 -6.63 26.41 18.04
N GLU A 271 -7.84 26.98 18.02
CA GLU A 271 -8.81 26.71 16.95
C GLU A 271 -8.24 27.07 15.56
N ASP A 272 -7.38 28.08 15.46
CA ASP A 272 -6.68 28.43 14.22
C ASP A 272 -5.73 27.31 13.76
N THR A 273 -5.01 26.69 14.70
CA THR A 273 -4.12 25.55 14.40
C THR A 273 -4.93 24.31 14.00
N GLN A 274 -6.04 24.02 14.70
CA GLN A 274 -6.91 22.90 14.35
C GLN A 274 -7.50 23.09 12.94
N LYS A 275 -8.01 24.29 12.65
CA LYS A 275 -8.51 24.64 11.32
C LYS A 275 -7.43 24.46 10.25
N TYR A 276 -6.21 24.92 10.51
CA TYR A 276 -5.10 24.73 9.58
C TYR A 276 -4.80 23.25 9.32
N ILE A 277 -4.79 22.41 10.37
CA ILE A 277 -4.56 20.97 10.23
C ILE A 277 -5.66 20.35 9.34
N ASP A 278 -6.92 20.68 9.60
CA ASP A 278 -8.05 20.13 8.85
C ASP A 278 -8.03 20.58 7.37
N ASP A 279 -7.75 21.87 7.12
CA ASP A 279 -7.61 22.44 5.78
C ASP A 279 -6.43 21.80 5.03
N GLU A 280 -5.30 21.58 5.70
CA GLU A 280 -4.11 20.98 5.11
C GLU A 280 -4.30 19.49 4.81
N ILE A 281 -4.98 18.74 5.68
CA ILE A 281 -5.38 17.35 5.41
C ILE A 281 -6.24 17.29 4.16
N ALA A 282 -7.27 18.14 4.07
CA ALA A 282 -8.16 18.17 2.90
C ALA A 282 -7.40 18.52 1.62
N ARG A 283 -6.48 19.50 1.68
CA ARG A 283 -5.65 19.92 0.55
C ARG A 283 -4.74 18.79 0.06
N VAL A 284 -3.99 18.16 0.96
CA VAL A 284 -3.07 17.06 0.62
C VAL A 284 -3.85 15.86 0.09
N MET A 285 -4.97 15.51 0.71
CA MET A 285 -5.82 14.40 0.29
C MET A 285 -6.34 14.59 -1.14
N ASP A 286 -6.87 15.78 -1.48
CA ASP A 286 -7.37 16.08 -2.83
C ASP A 286 -6.24 16.13 -3.87
N GLU A 287 -5.07 16.67 -3.52
CA GLU A 287 -3.89 16.68 -4.39
C GLU A 287 -3.44 15.25 -4.72
N ARG A 288 -3.29 14.39 -3.70
CA ARG A 288 -2.89 12.98 -3.90
C ARG A 288 -3.96 12.20 -4.64
N TYR A 289 -5.24 12.40 -4.34
CA TYR A 289 -6.34 11.74 -5.04
C TYR A 289 -6.35 12.06 -6.54
N ARG A 290 -6.15 13.34 -6.92
CA ARG A 290 -6.04 13.74 -8.33
C ARG A 290 -4.82 13.14 -9.01
N HIS A 291 -3.69 13.08 -8.32
CA HIS A 291 -2.48 12.42 -8.82
C HIS A 291 -2.74 10.94 -9.12
N VAL A 292 -3.36 10.21 -8.19
CA VAL A 292 -3.69 8.79 -8.36
C VAL A 292 -4.70 8.57 -9.49
N ILE A 293 -5.73 9.41 -9.61
CA ILE A 293 -6.67 9.36 -10.75
C ILE A 293 -5.93 9.54 -12.08
N ALA A 294 -5.05 10.53 -12.18
CA ALA A 294 -4.29 10.77 -13.41
C ALA A 294 -3.40 9.58 -13.75
N PHE A 295 -2.75 8.99 -12.74
CA PHE A 295 -1.94 7.79 -12.87
C PHE A 295 -2.75 6.59 -13.39
N LEU A 296 -3.89 6.29 -12.77
CA LEU A 296 -4.75 5.17 -13.18
C LEU A 296 -5.41 5.39 -14.55
N LYS A 297 -5.72 6.63 -14.92
CA LYS A 297 -6.17 6.96 -16.29
C LYS A 297 -5.08 6.68 -17.33
N GLY A 298 -3.81 6.94 -16.99
CA GLY A 298 -2.67 6.62 -17.86
C GLY A 298 -2.46 5.12 -18.06
N HIS A 299 -2.80 4.30 -17.06
CA HIS A 299 -2.64 2.84 -17.06
C HIS A 299 -3.99 2.11 -17.11
N ARG A 300 -4.97 2.68 -17.81
CA ARG A 300 -6.34 2.15 -17.85
C ARG A 300 -6.39 0.74 -18.43
N ASP A 301 -5.63 0.46 -19.48
CA ASP A 301 -5.63 -0.84 -20.15
C ASP A 301 -5.12 -1.95 -19.23
N LEU A 302 -4.08 -1.65 -18.45
CA LEU A 302 -3.55 -2.56 -17.42
C LEU A 302 -4.54 -2.78 -16.29
N LEU A 303 -5.18 -1.71 -15.79
CA LEU A 303 -6.23 -1.79 -14.78
C LEU A 303 -7.35 -2.72 -15.23
N GLU A 304 -7.82 -2.57 -16.47
CA GLU A 304 -8.86 -3.45 -17.03
C GLU A 304 -8.37 -4.89 -17.19
N TYR A 305 -7.12 -5.11 -17.61
CA TYR A 305 -6.56 -6.44 -17.78
C TYR A 305 -6.44 -7.19 -16.45
N VAL A 306 -5.83 -6.58 -15.44
CA VAL A 306 -5.64 -7.20 -14.12
C VAL A 306 -6.99 -7.42 -13.44
N ALA A 307 -7.92 -6.46 -13.52
CA ALA A 307 -9.25 -6.62 -12.94
C ALA A 307 -10.04 -7.78 -13.60
N LYS A 308 -9.99 -7.93 -14.93
CA LYS A 308 -10.60 -9.07 -15.63
C LYS A 308 -9.97 -10.39 -15.18
N ARG A 309 -8.64 -10.43 -15.08
CA ARG A 309 -7.91 -11.61 -14.60
C ARG A 309 -8.31 -12.00 -13.18
N LEU A 310 -8.47 -11.02 -12.31
CA LEU A 310 -8.91 -11.20 -10.92
C LEU A 310 -10.37 -11.65 -10.84
N LEU A 311 -11.24 -11.19 -11.75
CA LEU A 311 -12.61 -11.69 -11.86
C LEU A 311 -12.67 -13.16 -12.29
N GLU A 312 -11.78 -13.59 -13.19
CA GLU A 312 -11.70 -15.00 -13.64
C GLU A 312 -11.15 -15.94 -12.55
N LYS A 313 -10.03 -15.56 -11.91
CA LYS A 313 -9.31 -16.42 -10.96
C LYS A 313 -9.68 -16.24 -9.50
N GLU A 314 -10.37 -15.15 -9.16
CA GLU A 314 -10.68 -14.68 -7.80
C GLU A 314 -9.45 -14.28 -6.95
N THR A 315 -8.26 -14.75 -7.32
CA THR A 315 -7.00 -14.49 -6.65
C THR A 315 -5.87 -14.42 -7.68
N VAL A 316 -4.98 -13.46 -7.52
CA VAL A 316 -3.75 -13.30 -8.31
C VAL A 316 -2.57 -13.22 -7.33
N ASP A 317 -1.57 -14.08 -7.52
CA ASP A 317 -0.36 -14.07 -6.71
C ASP A 317 0.61 -12.97 -7.15
N GLY A 318 1.45 -12.50 -6.23
CA GLY A 318 2.40 -11.42 -6.47
C GLY A 318 3.37 -11.70 -7.63
N LYS A 319 3.80 -12.95 -7.80
CA LYS A 319 4.65 -13.35 -8.93
C LYS A 319 3.93 -13.22 -10.27
N GLU A 320 2.67 -13.69 -10.35
CA GLU A 320 1.85 -13.53 -11.56
C GLU A 320 1.61 -12.05 -11.85
N PHE A 321 1.37 -11.24 -10.80
CA PHE A 321 1.17 -9.80 -10.93
C PHE A 321 2.44 -9.08 -11.42
N GLU A 322 3.61 -9.40 -10.88
CA GLU A 322 4.89 -8.85 -11.34
C GLU A 322 5.18 -9.20 -12.80
N GLU A 323 4.88 -10.42 -13.23
CA GLU A 323 5.04 -10.85 -14.62
C GLU A 323 4.16 -10.02 -15.55
N ILE A 324 2.93 -9.72 -15.15
CA ILE A 324 2.01 -8.87 -15.91
C ILE A 324 2.56 -7.44 -16.04
N ILE A 325 3.07 -6.86 -14.96
CA ILE A 325 3.65 -5.51 -14.97
C ILE A 325 4.92 -5.46 -15.86
N LYS A 326 5.80 -6.45 -15.74
CA LYS A 326 7.02 -6.53 -16.57
C LYS A 326 6.69 -6.68 -18.05
N ALA A 327 5.66 -7.45 -18.39
CA ALA A 327 5.21 -7.64 -19.77
C ALA A 327 4.65 -6.35 -20.39
N GLU A 328 3.97 -5.51 -19.60
CA GLU A 328 3.50 -4.20 -20.06
C GLU A 328 4.67 -3.23 -20.29
N GLY A 329 5.66 -3.19 -19.38
CA GLY A 329 6.87 -2.41 -19.56
C GLY A 329 7.59 -2.75 -20.87
N HIS A 330 7.70 -4.04 -21.18
CA HIS A 330 8.28 -4.52 -22.43
C HIS A 330 7.43 -4.17 -23.67
N CYS A 331 6.09 -4.18 -23.56
CA CYS A 331 5.20 -3.72 -24.63
C CYS A 331 5.31 -2.20 -24.89
N ASN A 332 5.48 -1.41 -23.84
CA ASN A 332 5.67 0.05 -23.92
C ASN A 332 7.06 0.40 -24.49
N GLU A 333 8.09 -0.37 -24.17
CA GLU A 333 9.43 -0.23 -24.76
C GLU A 333 9.44 -0.58 -26.25
N LEU A 334 8.80 -1.69 -26.64
CA LEU A 334 8.70 -2.10 -28.04
C LEU A 334 7.86 -1.13 -28.89
N THR A 335 6.80 -0.56 -28.33
CA THR A 335 5.98 0.46 -29.02
C THR A 335 6.71 1.80 -29.10
N ALA A 336 7.52 2.17 -28.10
CA ALA A 336 8.38 3.35 -28.15
C ALA A 336 9.54 3.20 -29.14
N GLU A 337 10.14 2.02 -29.25
CA GLU A 337 11.16 1.70 -30.28
C GLU A 337 10.57 1.65 -31.69
N ALA A 338 9.35 1.12 -31.85
CA ALA A 338 8.63 1.17 -33.12
C ALA A 338 8.25 2.60 -33.51
N GLY A 339 7.89 3.46 -32.54
CA GLY A 339 7.64 4.88 -32.75
C GLY A 339 8.89 5.65 -33.19
N LYS A 340 10.05 5.38 -32.56
CA LYS A 340 11.35 5.95 -32.97
C LYS A 340 11.77 5.52 -34.37
N LYS A 341 11.60 4.24 -34.72
CA LYS A 341 11.85 3.75 -36.08
C LYS A 341 10.90 4.34 -37.11
N ALA A 342 9.62 4.54 -36.77
CA ALA A 342 8.65 5.17 -37.65
C ALA A 342 8.93 6.67 -37.86
N ASP A 343 9.42 7.38 -36.84
CA ASP A 343 9.83 8.79 -36.97
C ASP A 343 11.16 8.93 -37.72
N GLU A 344 12.13 8.01 -37.54
CA GLU A 344 13.34 7.93 -38.38
C GLU A 344 13.01 7.61 -39.83
N GLU A 345 12.12 6.65 -40.10
CA GLU A 345 11.66 6.33 -41.47
C GLU A 345 10.87 7.48 -42.10
N ARG A 346 10.08 8.24 -41.32
CA ARG A 346 9.42 9.46 -41.80
C ARG A 346 10.42 10.56 -42.11
N TYR A 347 11.48 10.72 -41.32
CA TYR A 347 12.53 11.70 -41.57
C TYR A 347 13.37 11.34 -42.81
N ILE A 348 13.69 10.05 -42.98
CA ILE A 348 14.40 9.52 -44.16
C ILE A 348 13.52 9.63 -45.43
N ASN A 349 12.22 9.34 -45.34
CA ASN A 349 11.32 9.50 -46.48
C ASN A 349 11.06 10.97 -46.83
N ALA A 350 11.00 11.86 -45.82
CA ALA A 350 10.88 13.30 -46.05
C ALA A 350 12.14 13.89 -46.71
N SER A 351 13.34 13.49 -46.31
CA SER A 351 14.59 13.92 -46.94
C SER A 351 14.75 13.35 -48.36
N ALA A 352 14.36 12.09 -48.59
CA ALA A 352 14.35 11.48 -49.93
C ALA A 352 13.37 12.17 -50.90
N LEU A 353 12.22 12.64 -50.39
CA LEU A 353 11.25 13.41 -51.18
C LEU A 353 11.77 14.82 -51.53
N ILE A 354 12.55 15.45 -50.64
CA ILE A 354 13.21 16.74 -50.90
C ILE A 354 14.29 16.58 -51.98
N GLU A 355 15.15 15.55 -51.90
CA GLU A 355 16.16 15.27 -52.93
C GLU A 355 15.54 14.90 -54.30
N ALA A 356 14.39 14.19 -54.30
CA ALA A 356 13.66 13.88 -55.52
C ALA A 356 13.00 15.13 -56.14
N GLY A 357 12.55 16.07 -55.31
CA GLY A 357 12.04 17.39 -55.71
C GLY A 357 13.11 18.26 -56.38
N GLU A 358 14.34 18.27 -55.84
CA GLU A 358 15.45 19.03 -56.44
C GLU A 358 15.92 18.42 -57.77
N LYS A 359 15.94 17.08 -57.90
CA LYS A 359 16.26 16.40 -59.17
C LYS A 359 15.20 16.60 -60.26
N THR A 360 13.93 16.77 -59.88
CA THR A 360 12.84 17.05 -60.84
C THR A 360 12.78 18.52 -61.24
N ALA A 361 13.08 19.46 -60.33
CA ALA A 361 13.27 20.87 -60.66
C ALA A 361 14.43 21.07 -61.66
N SER A 362 15.55 20.37 -61.47
CA SER A 362 16.70 20.39 -62.39
C SER A 362 16.38 19.85 -63.80
N LYS A 363 15.46 18.89 -63.93
CA LYS A 363 15.02 18.35 -65.24
C LYS A 363 13.96 19.24 -65.93
N SER A 364 13.15 19.98 -65.19
CA SER A 364 12.15 20.89 -65.76
C SER A 364 12.77 22.19 -66.32
N ALA A 365 13.90 22.64 -65.77
CA ALA A 365 14.63 23.82 -66.24
C ALA A 365 15.41 23.60 -67.56
N LYS A 366 15.44 22.36 -68.10
CA LYS A 366 16.17 22.01 -69.33
C LYS A 366 15.28 21.74 -70.55
N LYS A 367 13.97 22.00 -70.47
CA LYS A 367 13.00 21.71 -71.56
C LYS A 367 12.14 22.91 -72.01
N SER A 368 12.49 24.12 -71.64
CA SER A 368 11.85 25.36 -72.14
C SER A 368 12.86 26.19 -72.95
N SER A 369 13.19 25.72 -74.15
CA SER A 369 13.79 26.55 -75.21
C SER A 369 13.55 25.90 -76.59
N ASP A 370 12.34 26.06 -77.13
CA ASP A 370 12.01 26.06 -78.58
C ASP A 370 10.49 26.28 -78.73
N SER A 371 10.07 27.53 -78.93
CA SER A 371 9.62 28.14 -80.22
C SER A 371 8.13 27.86 -80.51
N SER A 372 7.23 28.81 -80.19
CA SER A 372 6.64 29.86 -81.05
C SER A 372 5.63 29.36 -82.10
N ASP A 373 4.33 29.64 -81.93
CA ASP A 373 3.52 30.48 -82.85
C ASP A 373 2.05 30.66 -82.40
N ALA A 374 1.46 31.81 -82.75
CA ALA A 374 0.05 32.21 -82.52
C ALA A 374 -0.87 31.72 -83.69
N PRO A 375 -2.24 31.89 -83.75
CA PRO A 375 -2.99 33.16 -83.51
C PRO A 375 -4.52 33.13 -83.15
N LYS A 376 -5.05 34.37 -82.88
CA LYS A 376 -6.41 34.97 -83.13
C LYS A 376 -7.66 34.54 -82.31
N GLN A 377 -8.18 35.42 -81.43
CA GLN A 377 -9.29 36.43 -81.59
C GLN A 377 -10.72 35.84 -81.61
N ARG A 378 -11.68 36.22 -80.73
CA ARG A 378 -12.43 37.51 -80.63
C ARG A 378 -13.37 37.52 -79.40
N ARG A 379 -13.32 38.54 -78.52
CA ARG A 379 -14.26 39.69 -78.33
C ARG A 379 -15.57 39.46 -77.54
N GLY A 380 -15.78 40.28 -76.51
CA GLY A 380 -17.11 40.66 -75.97
C GLY A 380 -17.10 41.14 -74.50
N ARG A 381 -16.68 42.39 -74.23
CA ARG A 381 -17.50 43.51 -73.68
C ARG A 381 -17.81 43.48 -72.16
N LYS A 382 -17.20 44.44 -71.42
CA LYS A 382 -17.69 45.05 -70.16
C LYS A 382 -18.82 46.06 -70.44
N PRO A 383 -19.61 46.48 -69.43
CA PRO A 383 -19.35 47.75 -68.72
C PRO A 383 -19.52 47.63 -67.16
N LYS A 384 -18.64 48.25 -66.35
CA LYS A 384 -18.77 49.54 -65.58
C LYS A 384 -19.74 49.45 -64.38
N SER A 385 -19.21 49.54 -63.14
CA SER A 385 -19.22 50.71 -62.19
C SER A 385 -20.61 50.95 -61.59
N GLU A 386 -20.87 51.13 -60.30
CA GLU A 386 -20.34 52.01 -59.24
C GLU A 386 -20.72 51.39 -57.86
N GLU A 387 -19.86 51.38 -56.85
CA GLU A 387 -19.90 52.28 -55.67
C GLU A 387 -21.24 52.35 -54.89
N LYS A 388 -21.33 51.61 -53.78
CA LYS A 388 -21.34 52.13 -52.40
C LYS A 388 -21.27 51.00 -51.37
#